data_AF-A0AA91C6U7-F1
#
_entry.id   AF-A0AA91C6U7-F1
#
_cell.length_a   1.000
_cell.length_b   1.000
_cell.length_c   1.000
_cell.angle_alpha   90.00
_cell.angle_beta   90.00
_cell.angle_gamma   90.00
#
_symmetry.space_group_name_H-M   'P 1'
#
loop_
_entity.id
_entity.type
_entity.pdbx_description
1 polymer ?
#
loop_
_entity_poly.entity_id
_entity_poly.type
_entity_poly.pdbx_seq_one_letter_code
_entity_poly.pdbx_strand_id
1 'polypeptide(L)'
;MKKIIIFLLIMMNLTSVCAVNETPRYKIIGSSYQQEDIDEMYKVKDQLLLNYKKWVKGVDDVYQVLADHQDDFNAKYYNGLYTIVLGEGKGKSLEGKLQVSYCTSSKEIKKKSWLIKMFS
;
A
#
# COMPACT_ATOMS: atom_id res chain seq x y z
N MET A 1 -19.74 31.91 25.71
CA MET A 1 -19.08 30.62 26.05
C MET A 1 -19.69 29.41 25.33
N LYS A 2 -21.02 29.20 25.33
CA LYS A 2 -21.67 28.07 24.60
C LYS A 2 -21.36 27.98 23.10
N LYS A 3 -21.27 29.11 22.38
CA LYS A 3 -21.01 29.13 20.93
C LYS A 3 -19.59 28.69 20.54
N ILE A 4 -18.61 28.88 21.42
CA ILE A 4 -17.20 28.50 21.18
C ILE A 4 -17.03 26.97 21.32
N ILE A 5 -17.73 26.38 22.29
CA ILE A 5 -17.73 24.93 22.54
C ILE A 5 -18.30 24.17 21.33
N ILE A 6 -19.34 24.71 20.69
CA ILE A 6 -19.94 24.12 19.49
C ILE A 6 -18.95 24.14 18.31
N PHE A 7 -18.21 25.23 18.13
CA PHE A 7 -17.19 25.32 17.07
C PHE A 7 -16.04 24.33 17.29
N LEU A 8 -15.64 24.13 18.54
CA LEU A 8 -14.57 23.19 18.91
C LEU A 8 -15.01 21.72 18.68
N LEU A 9 -16.27 21.39 19.01
CA LEU A 9 -16.85 20.07 18.76
C LEU A 9 -16.96 19.75 17.26
N ILE A 10 -17.27 20.75 16.41
CA ILE A 10 -17.33 20.56 14.95
C ILE A 10 -15.93 20.29 14.38
N MET A 11 -14.89 20.98 14.89
CA MET A 11 -13.51 20.78 14.45
C MET A 11 -12.94 19.40 14.83
N MET A 12 -13.36 18.83 15.97
CA MET A 12 -12.98 17.46 16.36
C MET A 12 -13.63 16.37 15.49
N ASN A 13 -14.78 16.65 14.86
CA ASN A 13 -15.42 15.72 13.92
C ASN A 13 -14.90 15.86 12.47
N LEU A 14 -14.13 16.93 12.18
CA LEU A 14 -13.54 17.19 10.86
C LEU A 14 -12.14 16.59 10.70
N THR A 15 -11.49 16.15 11.78
CA THR A 15 -10.29 15.33 11.69
C THR A 15 -10.70 13.88 11.41
N SER A 16 -11.30 13.61 10.25
CA SER A 16 -11.11 12.29 9.68
C SER A 16 -9.61 12.19 9.45
N VAL A 17 -8.92 11.36 10.22
CA VAL A 17 -7.61 10.89 9.81
C VAL A 17 -7.87 10.14 8.52
N CYS A 18 -7.77 10.85 7.40
CA CYS A 18 -7.56 10.21 6.12
C CYS A 18 -6.21 9.54 6.28
N ALA A 19 -6.19 8.31 6.78
CA ALA A 19 -5.09 7.40 6.52
C ALA A 19 -5.00 7.43 5.00
N VAL A 20 -4.00 8.14 4.48
CA VAL A 20 -3.78 8.24 3.05
C VAL A 20 -3.70 6.80 2.61
N ASN A 21 -4.70 6.38 1.83
CA ASN A 21 -4.82 5.01 1.33
C ASN A 21 -3.74 4.83 0.25
N GLU A 22 -2.48 4.87 0.69
CA GLU A 22 -1.34 4.66 -0.16
C GLU A 22 -1.31 3.18 -0.49
N THR A 23 -1.23 2.89 -1.78
CA THR A 23 -1.03 1.52 -2.25
C THR A 23 0.20 0.94 -1.55
N PRO A 24 0.08 -0.24 -0.91
CA PRO A 24 1.22 -0.91 -0.30
C PRO A 24 2.37 -1.07 -1.30
N ARG A 25 3.60 -1.06 -0.80
CA ARG A 25 4.82 -1.23 -1.58
C ARG A 25 5.58 -2.46 -1.11
N TYR A 26 6.37 -3.03 -2.00
CA TYR A 26 7.32 -4.07 -1.65
C TYR A 26 8.77 -3.56 -1.81
N LYS A 27 9.66 -4.15 -1.03
CA LYS A 27 11.11 -4.03 -1.16
C LYS A 27 11.72 -5.42 -1.02
N ILE A 28 12.49 -5.86 -2.01
CA ILE A 28 13.24 -7.11 -1.97
C ILE A 28 14.72 -6.74 -1.97
N ILE A 29 15.49 -7.27 -1.02
CA ILE A 29 16.93 -7.08 -0.93
C ILE A 29 17.58 -8.42 -1.23
N GLY A 30 18.40 -8.48 -2.28
CA GLY A 30 19.11 -9.68 -2.69
C GLY A 30 20.25 -10.05 -1.73
N SER A 31 20.71 -11.29 -1.83
CA SER A 31 21.84 -11.79 -1.05
C SER A 31 23.14 -11.09 -1.46
N SER A 32 23.45 -11.03 -2.76
CA SER A 32 24.60 -10.33 -3.32
C SER A 32 24.30 -9.60 -4.64
N TYR A 33 25.35 -9.15 -5.35
CA TYR A 33 25.26 -8.50 -6.66
C TYR A 33 25.44 -9.47 -7.84
N GLN A 34 25.58 -10.77 -7.58
CA GLN A 34 25.70 -11.80 -8.60
C GLN A 34 24.41 -11.94 -9.41
N GLN A 35 24.52 -12.36 -10.67
CA GLN A 35 23.37 -12.48 -11.55
C GLN A 35 22.36 -13.53 -11.06
N GLU A 36 22.84 -14.61 -10.46
CA GLU A 36 22.00 -15.68 -9.89
C GLU A 36 21.10 -15.16 -8.78
N ASP A 37 21.65 -14.36 -7.86
CA ASP A 37 20.88 -13.71 -6.79
C ASP A 37 19.90 -12.68 -7.33
N ILE A 38 20.27 -11.94 -8.38
CA ILE A 38 19.37 -10.99 -9.03
C ILE A 38 18.20 -11.74 -9.67
N ASP A 39 18.46 -12.85 -10.36
CA ASP A 39 17.43 -13.69 -10.97
C ASP A 39 16.49 -14.28 -9.90
N GLU A 40 17.04 -14.67 -8.75
CA GLU A 40 16.24 -15.10 -7.58
C GLU A 40 15.34 -13.97 -7.07
N MET A 41 15.85 -12.74 -6.93
CA MET A 41 15.02 -11.58 -6.54
C MET A 41 13.82 -11.40 -7.47
N TYR A 42 14.02 -11.56 -8.79
CA TYR A 42 12.93 -11.45 -9.76
C TYR A 42 11.93 -12.60 -9.65
N LYS A 43 12.38 -13.83 -9.39
CA LYS A 43 11.48 -14.96 -9.11
C LYS A 43 10.62 -14.72 -7.87
N VAL A 44 11.24 -14.26 -6.78
CA VAL A 44 10.54 -13.91 -5.53
C VAL A 44 9.54 -12.77 -5.78
N LYS A 45 9.91 -11.75 -6.56
CA LYS A 45 8.97 -10.68 -6.96
C LYS A 45 7.74 -11.25 -7.67
N ASP A 46 7.94 -12.09 -8.68
CA ASP A 46 6.82 -12.61 -9.48
C ASP A 46 5.88 -13.48 -8.65
N GLN A 47 6.45 -14.29 -7.75
CA GLN A 47 5.68 -15.09 -6.79
C GLN A 47 4.92 -14.20 -5.80
N LEU A 48 5.55 -13.15 -5.26
CA LEU A 48 4.91 -12.19 -4.36
C LEU A 48 3.72 -11.50 -5.04
N LEU A 49 3.89 -11.02 -6.28
CA LEU A 49 2.82 -10.35 -7.01
C LEU A 49 1.65 -11.29 -7.33
N LEU A 50 1.95 -12.54 -7.70
CA LEU A 50 0.94 -13.56 -7.96
C LEU A 50 0.15 -13.92 -6.69
N ASN A 51 0.85 -14.10 -5.57
CA ASN A 51 0.25 -14.41 -4.28
C ASN A 51 -0.58 -13.24 -3.76
N TYR A 52 -0.02 -12.03 -3.79
CA TYR A 52 -0.73 -10.81 -3.39
C TYR A 52 -2.07 -10.67 -4.13
N LYS A 53 -2.10 -10.91 -5.45
CA LYS A 53 -3.34 -10.89 -6.25
C LYS A 53 -4.40 -11.88 -5.75
N LYS A 54 -3.98 -13.03 -5.20
CA LYS A 54 -4.90 -14.00 -4.60
C LYS A 54 -5.33 -13.56 -3.21
N TRP A 55 -4.39 -13.09 -2.40
CA TRP A 55 -4.64 -12.74 -1.00
C TRP A 55 -5.61 -11.57 -0.85
N VAL A 56 -5.49 -10.53 -1.69
CA VAL A 56 -6.40 -9.38 -1.61
C VAL A 56 -7.75 -9.60 -2.30
N LYS A 57 -7.98 -10.78 -2.90
CA LYS A 57 -9.21 -11.04 -3.64
C LYS A 57 -10.38 -11.22 -2.66
N GLY A 58 -11.27 -10.23 -2.63
CA GLY A 58 -12.47 -10.28 -1.79
C GLY A 58 -12.19 -9.95 -0.32
N VAL A 59 -11.10 -9.25 -0.04
CA VAL A 59 -10.76 -8.77 1.31
C VAL A 59 -10.95 -7.26 1.39
N ASP A 60 -11.51 -6.81 2.52
CA ASP A 60 -11.80 -5.40 2.78
C ASP A 60 -10.57 -4.63 3.30
N ASP A 61 -9.72 -5.28 4.11
CA ASP A 61 -8.48 -4.70 4.64
C ASP A 61 -7.22 -5.36 4.04
N VAL A 62 -6.64 -4.69 3.05
CA VAL A 62 -5.41 -5.13 2.37
C VAL A 62 -4.19 -5.10 3.30
N TYR A 63 -4.16 -4.20 4.28
CA TYR A 63 -3.00 -4.07 5.16
C TYR A 63 -2.93 -5.22 6.16
N GLN A 64 -4.07 -5.70 6.64
CA GLN A 64 -4.13 -6.89 7.49
C GLN A 64 -3.65 -8.13 6.74
N VAL A 65 -4.07 -8.31 5.49
CA VAL A 65 -3.64 -9.43 4.64
C VAL A 65 -2.11 -9.50 4.51
N LEU A 66 -1.45 -8.36 4.34
CA LEU A 66 0.01 -8.33 4.25
C LEU A 66 0.68 -8.65 5.59
N ALA A 67 0.07 -8.29 6.72
CA ALA A 67 0.57 -8.66 8.04
C ALA A 67 0.44 -10.18 8.28
N ASP A 68 -0.69 -10.77 7.91
CA ASP A 68 -0.98 -12.19 8.12
C ASP A 68 -0.08 -13.12 7.29
N HIS A 69 0.43 -12.64 6.15
CA HIS A 69 1.26 -13.41 5.22
C HIS A 69 2.76 -13.11 5.31
N GLN A 70 3.22 -12.41 6.35
CA GLN A 70 4.65 -12.10 6.53
C GLN A 70 5.55 -13.34 6.54
N ASP A 71 5.09 -14.42 7.16
CA ASP A 71 5.86 -15.66 7.31
C ASP A 71 6.08 -16.39 5.98
N ASP A 72 5.19 -16.21 4.99
CA ASP A 72 5.30 -16.85 3.66
C ASP A 72 6.58 -16.47 2.91
N PHE A 73 7.16 -15.32 3.24
CA PHE A 73 8.38 -14.79 2.61
C PHE A 73 9.45 -14.39 3.63
N ASN A 74 9.30 -14.73 4.92
CA ASN A 74 10.14 -14.21 6.00
C ASN A 74 10.27 -12.67 5.93
N ALA A 75 9.13 -12.00 5.73
CA ALA A 75 9.07 -10.59 5.44
C ALA A 75 8.78 -9.74 6.68
N LYS A 76 9.19 -8.48 6.63
CA LYS A 76 8.81 -7.46 7.60
C LYS A 76 7.83 -6.49 6.96
N TYR A 77 6.66 -6.37 7.57
CA TYR A 77 5.66 -5.41 7.13
C TYR A 77 5.57 -4.24 8.12
N TYR A 78 5.82 -3.03 7.64
CA TYR A 78 5.71 -1.82 8.45
C TYR A 78 5.25 -0.63 7.59
N ASN A 79 4.20 0.05 8.04
CA ASN A 79 3.70 1.29 7.43
C ASN A 79 3.52 1.21 5.90
N GLY A 80 2.86 0.16 5.41
CA GLY A 80 2.61 -0.03 3.98
C GLY A 80 3.82 -0.53 3.18
N LEU A 81 4.96 -0.83 3.81
CA LEU A 81 6.14 -1.39 3.15
C LEU A 81 6.36 -2.85 3.56
N TYR A 82 6.29 -3.74 2.58
CA TYR A 82 6.53 -5.18 2.71
C TYR A 82 7.97 -5.50 2.29
N THR A 83 8.84 -5.78 3.26
CA THR A 83 10.29 -5.95 3.04
C THR A 83 10.70 -7.41 3.13
N ILE A 84 11.30 -7.94 2.07
CA ILE A 84 11.87 -9.28 2.00
C ILE A 84 13.39 -9.15 1.91
N VAL A 85 14.11 -9.90 2.74
CA VAL A 85 15.58 -9.95 2.72
C VAL A 85 16.02 -11.36 2.36
N LEU A 86 16.72 -11.51 1.24
CA LEU A 86 17.28 -12.78 0.79
C LEU A 86 18.71 -12.93 1.30
N GLY A 87 19.04 -14.12 1.82
CA GLY A 87 20.38 -14.41 2.35
C GLY A 87 20.86 -13.38 3.38
N GLU A 88 22.05 -12.83 3.17
CA GLU A 88 22.65 -11.81 4.06
C GLU A 88 22.15 -10.38 3.79
N GLY A 89 21.37 -10.15 2.73
CA GLY A 89 20.82 -8.83 2.41
C GLY A 89 21.85 -7.78 1.98
N LYS A 90 22.98 -8.19 1.40
CA LYS A 90 24.08 -7.31 0.96
C LYS A 90 24.02 -6.97 -0.54
N GLY A 91 22.98 -7.43 -1.22
CA GLY A 91 22.82 -7.31 -2.67
C GLY A 91 22.04 -6.08 -3.13
N LYS A 92 21.57 -6.14 -4.38
CA LYS A 92 20.71 -5.10 -4.95
C LYS A 92 19.36 -5.03 -4.24
N SER A 93 18.70 -3.89 -4.34
CA SER A 93 17.32 -3.71 -3.87
C SER A 93 16.37 -3.50 -5.04
N LEU A 94 15.22 -4.18 -5.00
CA LEU A 94 14.12 -4.05 -5.95
C LEU A 94 12.88 -3.56 -5.22
N GLU A 95 12.33 -2.43 -5.65
CA GLU A 95 11.18 -1.79 -5.01
C GLU A 95 10.05 -1.56 -6.02
N GLY A 96 8.81 -1.66 -5.56
CA GLY A 96 7.65 -1.42 -6.42
C GLY A 96 6.34 -1.33 -5.65
N LYS A 97 5.27 -0.97 -6.35
CA LYS A 97 3.92 -0.94 -5.79
C LYS A 97 3.28 -2.31 -5.87
N LEU A 98 2.58 -2.72 -4.82
CA LEU A 98 1.73 -3.91 -4.79
C LEU A 98 0.36 -3.55 -5.39
N GLN A 99 0.27 -3.60 -6.73
CA GLN A 99 -0.95 -3.33 -7.48
C GLN A 99 -1.47 -4.60 -8.16
N VAL A 100 -2.76 -4.87 -8.00
CA VAL A 100 -3.43 -5.99 -8.67
C VAL A 100 -3.80 -5.70 -10.13
N SER A 101 -3.93 -4.42 -10.48
CA SER A 101 -4.20 -3.97 -11.85
C SER A 101 -3.60 -2.58 -12.11
N TYR A 102 -2.87 -2.46 -13.22
CA TYR A 102 -2.41 -1.15 -13.73
C TYR A 102 -3.48 -0.44 -14.57
N CYS A 103 -4.57 -1.12 -14.93
CA CYS A 103 -5.64 -0.58 -15.79
C CYS A 103 -6.68 0.27 -15.05
N THR A 104 -6.58 0.40 -13.73
CA THR A 104 -7.48 1.27 -12.97
C THR A 104 -6.91 2.68 -12.95
N SER A 105 -7.20 3.44 -14.01
CA SER A 105 -7.16 4.90 -13.98
C SER A 105 -8.20 5.39 -12.97
N SER A 106 -7.83 5.42 -11.70
CA SER A 106 -8.60 6.05 -10.62
C SER A 106 -8.40 7.56 -10.64
N LYS A 107 -8.52 8.19 -11.82
CA LYS A 107 -8.97 9.58 -11.83
C LYS A 107 -10.38 9.54 -11.29
N GLU A 108 -10.54 9.89 -10.01
CA GLU A 108 -11.83 10.20 -9.42
C GLU A 108 -12.59 11.07 -10.44
N ILE A 109 -13.66 10.52 -11.00
CA ILE A 109 -14.63 11.31 -11.74
C ILE A 109 -15.24 12.20 -10.68
N LYS A 110 -14.68 13.41 -10.51
CA LYS A 110 -15.27 14.46 -9.68
C LYS A 110 -16.70 14.63 -10.16
N LYS A 111 -17.68 14.11 -9.40
CA LYS A 111 -19.08 14.44 -9.64
C LYS A 111 -19.15 15.96 -9.60
N LYS A 112 -19.48 16.60 -10.72
CA LYS A 112 -19.82 18.02 -10.73
C LYS A 112 -21.03 18.17 -9.81
N SER A 113 -20.78 18.52 -8.54
CA SER A 113 -21.82 18.75 -7.56
C SER A 113 -22.72 19.85 -8.12
N TRP A 114 -24.01 19.56 -8.25
CA TRP A 114 -25.00 20.48 -8.79
C TRP A 114 -25.05 21.80 -8.01
N LEU A 115 -24.67 21.78 -6.72
CA LEU A 115 -24.57 22.97 -5.86
C LEU A 115 -23.57 24.03 -6.38
N ILE A 116 -22.50 23.61 -7.08
CA ILE A 116 -21.50 24.55 -7.60
C ILE A 116 -22.07 25.37 -8.77
N LYS A 117 -23.12 24.89 -9.46
CA LYS A 117 -23.81 25.65 -10.51
C LYS A 117 -24.73 26.75 -9.97
N MET A 118 -25.06 26.77 -8.68
CA MET A 118 -25.97 27.79 -8.12
C MET A 118 -25.27 29.10 -7.75
N PHE A 119 -23.93 29.13 -7.75
CA PHE A 119 -23.14 30.31 -7.37
C PHE A 119 -22.22 30.80 -8.51
N SER A 120 -22.54 30.43 -9.76
CA SER A 120 -21.84 30.91 -10.97
C SER A 120 -22.79 31.66 -11.88
#